data_AF-A0A382T9M5-F1
#
_entry.id   AF-A0A382T9M5-F1
#
_cell.length_a   1.000
_cell.length_b   1.000
_cell.length_c   1.000
_cell.angle_alpha   90.00
_cell.angle_beta   90.00
_cell.angle_gamma   90.00
#
_symmetry.space_group_name_H-M   'P 1'
#
loop_
_entity.id
_entity.type
_entity.pdbx_description
1 polymer ?
#
loop_
_entity_poly.entity_id
_entity_poly.type
_entity_poly.pdbx_seq_one_letter_code
_entity_poly.pdbx_strand_id
1 'polypeptide(L)'
;LIAAVRLDFHSGLIDNENGIKFISDPLSGESISYSPQWSPKIGLLWKPFENQTFRLTSARAFETPSSQGLYLDINVGNYAIYPVKARGNLNGYHYTHNQNNELMMYDLRWVFDETATLKLSEIPESAVLYIPSLLGRPSQFVSAEDYQKIEPVKSEVVWTNEIGYSGLIGDRMRATLDIYHSEYNDFVSDLTWITPVVLDTSDGLDNSTILGFIATSEHDGFKDGGDEIPGSSDDIIDNDDPVELIFTNINYGEVKIWGCDASIYAFLSKLWTLDLNFSYLGTKHFYNFLTKDYDPINAPTIK
;
A
#
# COMPACT_ATOMS: atom_id res chain seq x y z
N LEU A 1 33.67 -1.09 -14.99
CA LEU A 1 32.80 -1.43 -13.84
C LEU A 1 32.65 -0.20 -12.98
N ILE A 2 31.42 0.15 -12.60
CA ILE A 2 31.11 1.23 -11.67
C ILE A 2 30.29 0.61 -10.55
N ALA A 3 30.64 0.90 -9.31
CA ALA A 3 29.88 0.49 -8.13
C ALA A 3 29.72 1.69 -7.20
N ALA A 4 28.55 1.82 -6.60
CA ALA A 4 28.21 2.86 -5.64
C ALA A 4 27.27 2.29 -4.59
N VAL A 5 27.29 2.85 -3.39
CA VAL A 5 26.35 2.55 -2.31
C VAL A 5 25.96 3.87 -1.67
N ARG A 6 24.67 4.03 -1.38
CA ARG A 6 24.15 5.13 -0.56
C ARG A 6 23.52 4.55 0.71
N LEU A 7 23.72 5.23 1.82
CA LEU A 7 23.10 4.96 3.12
C LEU A 7 22.27 6.17 3.50
N ASP A 8 20.96 5.97 3.65
CA ASP A 8 20.01 7.03 3.99
C ASP A 8 19.34 6.76 5.36
N PHE A 9 19.04 7.84 6.07
CA PHE A 9 18.29 7.86 7.33
C PHE A 9 17.20 8.92 7.22
N HIS A 10 15.95 8.57 7.54
CA HIS A 10 14.80 9.47 7.41
C HIS A 10 14.03 9.58 8.74
N SER A 11 13.62 10.79 9.12
CA SER A 11 12.93 11.06 10.40
C SER A 11 11.59 10.36 10.59
N GLY A 12 10.96 9.91 9.51
CA GLY A 12 9.72 9.12 9.54
C GLY A 12 9.93 7.60 9.60
N LEU A 13 11.19 7.13 9.61
CA LEU A 13 11.54 5.71 9.60
C LEU A 13 12.37 5.41 10.86
N ILE A 14 11.65 5.22 11.97
CA ILE A 14 12.25 4.97 13.27
C ILE A 14 12.02 3.50 13.61
N ASP A 15 13.08 2.84 14.08
CA ASP A 15 13.04 1.47 14.57
C ASP A 15 13.74 1.44 15.93
N ASN A 16 12.95 1.39 17.00
CA ASN A 16 13.47 1.43 18.36
C ASN A 16 14.17 0.13 18.79
N GLU A 17 13.92 -0.98 18.09
CA GLU A 17 14.50 -2.28 18.41
C GLU A 17 15.80 -2.53 17.66
N ASN A 18 15.82 -2.27 16.36
CA ASN A 18 16.95 -2.62 15.47
C ASN A 18 17.58 -1.41 14.74
N GLY A 19 17.10 -0.19 15.01
CA GLY A 19 17.58 1.02 14.36
C GLY A 19 18.96 1.50 14.83
N ILE A 20 19.61 2.30 14.00
CA ILE A 20 20.89 2.93 14.32
C ILE A 20 20.61 4.23 15.08
N LYS A 21 21.08 4.30 16.33
CA LYS A 21 20.90 5.47 17.20
C LYS A 21 21.77 6.64 16.76
N PHE A 22 21.14 7.79 16.56
CA PHE A 22 21.79 9.08 16.37
C PHE A 22 21.27 10.09 17.39
N ILE A 23 22.14 11.02 17.80
CA ILE A 23 21.76 12.13 18.68
C ILE A 23 20.88 13.09 17.88
N SER A 24 19.64 13.31 18.34
CA SER A 24 18.70 14.25 17.74
C SER A 24 18.90 15.67 18.26
N ASP A 25 19.20 15.81 19.55
CA ASP A 25 19.54 17.09 20.17
C ASP A 25 20.80 16.94 21.03
N PRO A 26 21.92 17.58 20.65
CA PRO A 26 23.17 17.49 21.40
C PRO A 26 23.13 18.17 22.77
N LEU A 27 22.14 19.02 23.06
CA LEU A 27 22.00 19.73 24.33
C LEU A 27 21.22 18.92 25.37
N SER A 28 20.14 18.26 24.95
CA SER A 28 19.35 17.37 25.82
C SER A 28 19.91 15.94 25.88
N GLY A 29 20.70 15.53 24.88
CA GLY A 29 21.21 14.17 24.75
C GLY A 29 20.16 13.17 24.24
N GLU A 30 19.03 13.66 23.74
CA GLU A 30 18.02 12.82 23.10
C GLU A 30 18.58 12.11 21.87
N SER A 31 18.13 10.87 21.68
CA SER A 31 18.55 10.03 20.57
C SER A 31 17.36 9.42 19.86
N ILE A 32 17.42 9.36 18.54
CA ILE A 32 16.44 8.70 17.68
C ILE A 32 17.11 7.49 17.00
N SER A 33 16.43 6.35 17.00
CA SER A 33 16.89 5.12 16.34
C SER A 33 16.35 5.06 14.91
N TYR A 34 17.17 5.39 13.92
CA TYR A 34 16.74 5.40 12.52
C TYR A 34 16.85 4.03 11.88
N SER A 35 15.86 3.63 11.08
CA SER A 35 15.95 2.44 10.23
C SER A 35 16.82 2.74 9.00
N PRO A 36 17.98 2.06 8.82
CA PRO A 36 18.92 2.37 7.74
C PRO A 36 18.46 1.83 6.38
N GLN A 37 18.54 2.67 5.34
CA GLN A 37 18.28 2.27 3.96
C GLN A 37 19.56 2.15 3.15
N TRP A 38 19.83 0.95 2.63
CA TRP A 38 21.05 0.63 1.88
C TRP A 38 20.75 0.49 0.39
N SER A 39 21.22 1.43 -0.42
CA SER A 39 20.93 1.52 -1.87
C SER A 39 22.18 1.21 -2.71
N PRO A 40 22.59 -0.06 -2.86
CA PRO A 40 23.68 -0.43 -3.76
C PRO A 40 23.30 -0.24 -5.22
N LYS A 41 24.30 0.12 -6.03
CA LYS A 41 24.21 0.21 -7.49
C LYS A 41 25.49 -0.32 -8.12
N ILE A 42 25.34 -1.19 -9.10
CA ILE A 42 26.44 -1.71 -9.91
C ILE A 42 26.11 -1.53 -11.39
N GLY A 43 27.13 -1.16 -12.17
CA GLY A 43 27.02 -0.93 -13.60
C GLY A 43 28.25 -1.47 -14.34
N LEU A 44 28.01 -2.34 -15.31
CA LEU A 44 29.00 -2.75 -16.30
C LEU A 44 28.72 -2.02 -17.61
N LEU A 45 29.78 -1.49 -18.22
CA LEU A 45 29.75 -0.92 -19.55
C LEU A 45 30.82 -1.64 -20.37
N TRP A 46 30.41 -2.19 -21.51
CA TRP A 46 31.26 -2.92 -22.43
C TRP A 46 31.16 -2.31 -23.83
N LYS A 47 32.31 -1.95 -24.40
CA LYS A 47 32.42 -1.35 -25.73
C LYS A 47 33.27 -2.25 -26.62
N PRO A 48 32.69 -3.27 -27.30
CA PRO A 48 33.46 -4.13 -28.19
C PRO A 48 34.03 -3.38 -29.39
N PHE A 49 33.37 -2.28 -29.80
CA PHE A 49 33.80 -1.37 -30.85
C PHE A 49 33.54 0.08 -30.39
N GLU A 50 34.20 1.07 -31.00
CA GLU A 50 34.03 2.48 -30.61
C GLU A 50 32.59 3.00 -30.78
N ASN A 51 31.85 2.41 -31.72
CA ASN A 51 30.48 2.77 -32.05
C ASN A 51 29.42 1.85 -31.43
N GLN A 52 29.80 0.88 -30.59
CA GLN A 52 28.89 -0.05 -29.93
C GLN A 52 29.08 -0.01 -28.43
N THR A 53 27.99 0.20 -27.68
CA THR A 53 28.01 0.19 -26.21
C THR A 53 26.93 -0.73 -25.69
N PHE A 54 27.33 -1.67 -24.84
CA PHE A 54 26.45 -2.49 -24.02
C PHE A 54 26.53 -2.06 -22.57
N ARG A 55 25.39 -2.04 -21.88
CA ARG A 55 25.25 -1.67 -20.47
C ARG A 55 24.50 -2.79 -19.75
N LEU A 56 24.99 -3.15 -18.57
CA LEU A 56 24.26 -3.94 -17.59
C LEU A 56 24.24 -3.14 -16.29
N THR A 57 23.06 -2.91 -15.73
CA THR A 57 22.87 -2.17 -14.48
C THR A 57 22.00 -2.95 -13.52
N SER A 58 22.34 -2.91 -12.25
CA SER A 58 21.51 -3.43 -11.17
C SER A 58 21.57 -2.44 -10.02
N ALA A 59 20.41 -1.97 -9.56
CA ALA A 59 20.32 -0.94 -8.55
C ALA A 59 19.13 -1.19 -7.62
N ARG A 60 19.36 -0.97 -6.32
CA ARG A 60 18.31 -0.89 -5.32
C ARG A 60 18.02 0.58 -5.02
N ALA A 61 16.74 0.93 -5.01
CA ALA A 61 16.24 2.25 -4.63
C ALA A 61 15.16 2.11 -3.56
N PHE A 62 14.88 3.22 -2.87
CA PHE A 62 13.83 3.32 -1.87
C PHE A 62 12.95 4.51 -2.17
N GLU A 63 11.67 4.37 -1.89
CA GLU A 63 10.71 5.46 -1.90
C GLU A 63 10.13 5.61 -0.49
N THR A 64 10.52 6.69 0.19
CA THR A 64 10.05 6.98 1.54
C THR A 64 8.58 7.41 1.48
N PRO A 65 7.70 6.95 2.40
CA PRO A 65 6.31 7.36 2.41
C PRO A 65 6.16 8.88 2.45
N SER A 66 5.17 9.38 1.72
CA SER A 66 4.88 10.81 1.70
C SER A 66 4.35 11.29 3.06
N SER A 67 4.43 12.59 3.33
CA SER A 67 3.83 13.16 4.55
C SER A 67 2.31 12.91 4.63
N GLN A 68 1.64 12.78 3.48
CA GLN A 68 0.23 12.38 3.45
C GLN A 68 0.08 10.92 3.90
N GLY A 69 0.86 10.00 3.33
CA GLY A 69 0.81 8.59 3.73
C GLY A 69 1.06 8.36 5.22
N LEU A 70 1.83 9.24 5.88
CA LEU A 70 2.15 9.14 7.31
C LEU A 70 1.17 9.91 8.22
N TYR A 71 0.74 11.11 7.84
CA TYR A 71 0.09 12.07 8.76
C TYR A 71 -1.24 12.63 8.27
N LEU A 72 -1.83 12.08 7.20
CA LEU A 72 -3.13 12.53 6.72
C LEU A 72 -4.18 12.43 7.83
N ASP A 73 -5.02 13.45 7.95
CA ASP A 73 -6.24 13.41 8.76
C ASP A 73 -7.28 14.32 8.09
N ILE A 74 -8.11 13.72 7.25
CA ILE A 74 -9.14 14.44 6.52
C ILE A 74 -10.47 13.73 6.71
N ASN A 75 -11.49 14.47 7.12
CA ASN A 75 -12.86 13.99 7.01
C ASN A 75 -13.33 14.12 5.54
N VAL A 76 -13.61 12.99 4.90
CA VAL A 76 -14.03 12.94 3.50
C VAL A 76 -15.55 12.91 3.33
N GLY A 77 -16.29 12.64 4.41
CA GLY A 77 -17.75 12.59 4.40
C GLY A 77 -18.30 11.90 5.64
N ASN A 78 -19.61 11.68 5.68
CA ASN A 78 -20.23 10.89 6.74
C ASN A 78 -21.13 9.83 6.10
N TYR A 79 -21.10 8.62 6.66
CA TYR A 79 -22.08 7.57 6.37
C TYR A 79 -23.02 7.47 7.57
N ALA A 80 -24.27 7.91 7.37
CA ALA A 80 -25.21 8.16 8.48
C ALA A 80 -24.56 9.08 9.54
N ILE A 81 -24.31 8.56 10.75
CA ILE A 81 -23.68 9.28 11.85
C ILE A 81 -22.16 9.00 11.98
N TYR A 82 -21.62 8.09 11.17
CA TYR A 82 -20.22 7.66 11.24
C TYR A 82 -19.36 8.52 10.30
N PRO A 83 -18.33 9.23 10.82
CA PRO A 83 -17.41 9.97 9.98
C PRO A 83 -16.59 9.01 9.13
N VAL A 84 -16.37 9.42 7.88
CA VAL A 84 -15.53 8.71 6.94
C VAL A 84 -14.22 9.49 6.81
N LYS A 85 -13.10 8.86 7.18
CA LYS A 85 -11.82 9.53 7.40
C LYS A 85 -10.74 8.96 6.49
N ALA A 86 -10.00 9.84 5.83
CA ALA A 86 -8.73 9.48 5.21
C ALA A 86 -7.61 9.78 6.21
N ARG A 87 -6.91 8.74 6.65
CA ARG A 87 -5.88 8.81 7.70
C ARG A 87 -4.54 8.27 7.23
N GLY A 88 -3.47 8.89 7.70
CA GLY A 88 -2.10 8.41 7.51
C GLY A 88 -1.80 7.22 8.40
N ASN A 89 -0.93 6.34 7.95
CA ASN A 89 -0.59 5.08 8.60
C ASN A 89 0.82 5.11 9.22
N LEU A 90 1.07 6.02 10.14
CA LEU A 90 2.38 6.09 10.81
C LEU A 90 2.62 4.92 11.78
N ASN A 91 1.57 4.49 12.49
CA ASN A 91 1.67 3.59 13.64
C ASN A 91 0.98 2.23 13.43
N GLY A 92 0.40 1.99 12.25
CA GLY A 92 -0.48 0.85 12.03
C GLY A 92 -1.88 1.07 12.57
N TYR A 93 -2.72 0.06 12.39
CA TYR A 93 -4.06 -0.03 12.95
C TYR A 93 -4.29 -1.42 13.53
N HIS A 94 -5.06 -1.51 14.61
CA HIS A 94 -5.45 -2.78 15.22
C HIS A 94 -6.96 -2.95 15.18
N TYR A 95 -7.40 -4.19 15.38
CA TYR A 95 -8.82 -4.54 15.39
C TYR A 95 -9.16 -5.27 16.68
N THR A 96 -10.38 -5.05 17.16
CA THR A 96 -10.84 -5.65 18.41
C THR A 96 -11.20 -7.12 18.20
N HIS A 97 -10.66 -7.98 19.06
CA HIS A 97 -10.89 -9.42 19.07
C HIS A 97 -11.43 -9.85 20.42
N ASN A 98 -12.23 -10.92 20.43
CA ASN A 98 -12.68 -11.54 21.68
C ASN A 98 -11.56 -12.37 22.34
N GLN A 99 -11.87 -12.98 23.48
CA GLN A 99 -10.94 -13.82 24.24
C GLN A 99 -10.46 -15.08 23.49
N ASN A 100 -11.17 -15.49 22.45
CA ASN A 100 -10.79 -16.61 21.58
C ASN A 100 -9.94 -16.17 20.37
N ASN A 101 -9.57 -14.88 20.30
CA ASN A 101 -8.88 -14.27 19.16
C ASN A 101 -9.73 -14.27 17.87
N GLU A 102 -11.05 -14.15 18.01
CA GLU A 102 -11.99 -13.99 16.90
C GLU A 102 -12.34 -12.51 16.71
N LEU A 103 -12.37 -12.06 15.46
CA LEU A 103 -12.64 -10.68 15.10
C LEU A 103 -14.05 -10.26 15.53
N MET A 104 -14.17 -9.10 16.17
CA MET A 104 -15.44 -8.54 16.61
C MET A 104 -15.95 -7.48 15.64
N MET A 105 -17.27 -7.32 15.57
CA MET A 105 -17.92 -6.26 14.80
C MET A 105 -18.64 -5.26 15.68
N TYR A 106 -18.76 -4.03 15.19
CA TYR A 106 -19.72 -3.06 15.69
C TYR A 106 -21.09 -3.36 15.11
N ASP A 107 -21.96 -3.89 15.94
CA ASP A 107 -23.27 -4.41 15.55
C ASP A 107 -24.34 -3.31 15.54
N LEU A 108 -24.79 -2.95 14.35
CA LEU A 108 -25.79 -1.91 14.12
C LEU A 108 -27.20 -2.34 14.54
N ARG A 109 -27.46 -3.63 14.73
CA ARG A 109 -28.80 -4.11 15.13
C ARG A 109 -29.20 -3.55 16.50
N TRP A 110 -28.22 -3.34 17.38
CA TRP A 110 -28.42 -2.72 18.70
C TRP A 110 -28.69 -1.20 18.62
N VAL A 111 -28.32 -0.55 17.53
CA VAL A 111 -28.67 0.86 17.31
C VAL A 111 -30.16 1.01 17.01
N PHE A 112 -30.76 -0.02 16.40
CA PHE A 112 -32.17 -0.02 16.00
C PHE A 112 -33.08 -0.78 16.98
N ASP A 113 -32.53 -1.23 18.12
CA ASP A 113 -33.30 -1.87 19.19
C ASP A 113 -33.79 -0.85 20.25
N GLU A 114 -34.38 -1.32 21.35
CA GLU A 114 -34.87 -0.47 22.43
C GLU A 114 -33.76 0.26 23.22
N THR A 115 -32.52 -0.23 23.14
CA THR A 115 -31.34 0.35 23.82
C THR A 115 -30.72 1.48 23.02
N ALA A 116 -30.86 1.48 21.68
CA ALA A 116 -30.29 2.48 20.78
C ALA A 116 -28.78 2.71 21.00
N THR A 117 -28.04 1.62 21.25
CA THR A 117 -26.60 1.64 21.53
C THR A 117 -25.82 0.87 20.48
N LEU A 118 -24.63 1.35 20.14
CA LEU A 118 -23.67 0.56 19.35
C LEU A 118 -22.91 -0.36 20.29
N LYS A 119 -22.74 -1.64 19.92
CA LYS A 119 -22.02 -2.62 20.74
C LYS A 119 -21.07 -3.46 19.90
N LEU A 120 -20.00 -3.93 20.54
CA LEU A 120 -19.17 -4.99 19.99
C LEU A 120 -19.91 -6.33 20.13
N SER A 121 -19.86 -7.15 19.10
CA SER A 121 -20.46 -8.48 19.08
C SER A 121 -19.70 -9.41 18.15
N GLU A 122 -19.86 -10.72 18.36
CA GLU A 122 -19.30 -11.74 17.47
C GLU A 122 -19.93 -11.65 16.07
N ILE A 123 -19.12 -11.88 15.04
CA ILE A 123 -19.58 -11.92 13.66
C ILE A 123 -20.38 -13.22 13.46
N PRO A 124 -21.66 -13.16 13.03
CA PRO A 124 -22.44 -14.37 12.79
C PRO A 124 -21.82 -15.26 11.70
N GLU A 125 -21.91 -16.59 11.84
CA GLU A 125 -21.35 -17.53 10.86
C GLU A 125 -21.94 -17.36 9.43
N SER A 126 -23.16 -16.84 9.29
CA SER A 126 -23.80 -16.56 7.99
C SER A 126 -23.34 -15.25 7.34
N ALA A 127 -22.53 -14.45 8.05
CA ALA A 127 -22.11 -13.15 7.61
C ALA A 127 -20.85 -13.21 6.76
N VAL A 128 -20.71 -12.24 5.86
CA VAL A 128 -19.51 -12.03 5.06
C VAL A 128 -18.99 -10.62 5.26
N LEU A 129 -17.67 -10.46 5.21
CA LEU A 129 -17.04 -9.14 5.21
C LEU A 129 -16.91 -8.64 3.77
N TYR A 130 -17.28 -7.39 3.58
CA TYR A 130 -17.37 -6.77 2.26
C TYR A 130 -16.75 -5.37 2.26
N ILE A 131 -15.87 -5.13 1.30
CA ILE A 131 -15.37 -3.80 0.98
C ILE A 131 -16.14 -3.28 -0.24
N PRO A 132 -16.85 -2.14 -0.14
CA PRO A 132 -17.55 -1.55 -1.27
C PRO A 132 -16.58 -1.03 -2.32
N SER A 133 -17.04 -0.95 -3.58
CA SER A 133 -16.26 -0.35 -4.66
C SER A 133 -16.00 1.13 -4.36
N LEU A 134 -14.73 1.54 -4.34
CA LEU A 134 -14.38 2.93 -4.10
C LEU A 134 -13.06 3.33 -4.74
N LEU A 135 -12.93 4.62 -5.09
CA LEU A 135 -11.72 5.21 -5.68
C LEU A 135 -11.23 4.46 -6.93
N GLY A 136 -12.17 3.93 -7.72
CA GLY A 136 -11.88 3.17 -8.93
C GLY A 136 -11.55 1.70 -8.69
N ARG A 137 -11.58 1.22 -7.43
CA ARG A 137 -11.44 -0.21 -7.09
C ARG A 137 -12.79 -0.92 -7.12
N PRO A 138 -12.85 -2.15 -7.65
CA PRO A 138 -14.06 -2.97 -7.58
C PRO A 138 -14.36 -3.33 -6.12
N SER A 139 -15.63 -3.65 -5.86
CA SER A 139 -16.03 -4.23 -4.59
C SER A 139 -15.51 -5.65 -4.44
N GLN A 140 -15.26 -6.09 -3.21
CA GLN A 140 -14.73 -7.42 -2.94
C GLN A 140 -15.11 -7.94 -1.55
N PHE A 141 -15.15 -9.27 -1.43
CA PHE A 141 -15.24 -9.95 -0.14
C PHE A 141 -13.85 -10.15 0.44
N VAL A 142 -13.76 -10.11 1.76
CA VAL A 142 -12.49 -10.21 2.51
C VAL A 142 -12.65 -11.23 3.65
N SER A 143 -11.52 -11.77 4.14
CA SER A 143 -11.54 -12.74 5.25
C SER A 143 -11.33 -12.03 6.59
N ALA A 144 -12.07 -12.45 7.62
CA ALA A 144 -11.88 -11.93 8.98
C ALA A 144 -10.46 -12.17 9.52
N GLU A 145 -9.82 -13.26 9.10
CA GLU A 145 -8.44 -13.60 9.46
C GLU A 145 -7.41 -12.55 8.99
N ASP A 146 -7.72 -11.80 7.94
CA ASP A 146 -6.81 -10.78 7.39
C ASP A 146 -6.86 -9.46 8.21
N TYR A 147 -7.80 -9.32 9.16
CA TYR A 147 -8.02 -8.14 10.00
C TYR A 147 -7.46 -8.32 11.42
N GLN A 148 -6.23 -8.81 11.55
CA GLN A 148 -5.52 -8.84 12.84
C GLN A 148 -4.93 -7.47 13.18
N LYS A 149 -4.18 -6.92 12.21
CA LYS A 149 -3.59 -5.59 12.25
C LYS A 149 -3.21 -5.13 10.85
N ILE A 150 -3.16 -3.82 10.66
CA ILE A 150 -2.52 -3.17 9.52
C ILE A 150 -1.18 -2.65 10.01
N GLU A 151 -0.09 -3.09 9.37
CA GLU A 151 1.24 -2.61 9.73
C GLU A 151 1.43 -1.13 9.35
N PRO A 152 2.27 -0.39 10.08
CA PRO A 152 2.72 0.94 9.67
C PRO A 152 3.20 1.00 8.22
N VAL A 153 2.93 2.10 7.52
CA VAL A 153 3.46 2.29 6.18
C VAL A 153 4.98 2.49 6.24
N LYS A 154 5.70 1.64 5.51
CA LYS A 154 7.15 1.68 5.36
C LYS A 154 7.53 2.04 3.92
N SER A 155 8.82 2.28 3.72
CA SER A 155 9.34 2.64 2.40
C SER A 155 9.27 1.49 1.42
N GLU A 156 8.87 1.82 0.21
CA GLU A 156 8.97 0.90 -0.92
C GLU A 156 10.44 0.62 -1.22
N VAL A 157 10.70 -0.61 -1.65
CA VAL A 157 12.04 -1.03 -2.06
C VAL A 157 11.97 -1.54 -3.48
N VAL A 158 12.70 -0.89 -4.39
CA VAL A 158 12.73 -1.27 -5.81
C VAL A 158 14.09 -1.83 -6.16
N TRP A 159 14.14 -3.05 -6.67
CA TRP A 159 15.33 -3.62 -7.27
C TRP A 159 15.20 -3.70 -8.78
N THR A 160 15.94 -2.87 -9.50
CA THR A 160 15.89 -2.80 -10.96
C THR A 160 17.14 -3.38 -11.59
N ASN A 161 16.94 -4.32 -12.51
CA ASN A 161 17.97 -4.88 -13.37
C ASN A 161 17.70 -4.40 -14.81
N GLU A 162 18.71 -3.85 -15.48
CA GLU A 162 18.57 -3.36 -16.85
C GLU A 162 19.70 -3.87 -17.75
N ILE A 163 19.34 -4.13 -18.99
CA ILE A 163 20.26 -4.47 -20.09
C ILE A 163 20.03 -3.45 -21.20
N GLY A 164 21.09 -2.69 -21.50
CA GLY A 164 21.07 -1.62 -22.49
C GLY A 164 22.02 -1.86 -23.64
N TYR A 165 21.63 -1.41 -24.81
CA TYR A 165 22.45 -1.29 -26.01
C TYR A 165 22.29 0.10 -26.61
N SER A 166 23.39 0.68 -27.07
CA SER A 166 23.41 1.96 -27.77
C SER A 166 24.57 1.98 -28.74
N GLY A 167 24.28 2.20 -30.01
CA GLY A 167 25.33 2.19 -31.02
C GLY A 167 24.90 2.65 -32.40
N LEU A 168 25.89 2.87 -33.26
CA LEU A 168 25.67 3.11 -34.69
C LEU A 168 25.67 1.77 -35.43
N ILE A 169 24.62 1.51 -36.19
CA ILE A 169 24.50 0.34 -37.07
C ILE A 169 24.86 0.81 -38.48
N GLY A 170 26.09 0.50 -38.91
CA GLY A 170 26.70 1.11 -40.08
C GLY A 170 26.95 2.62 -39.88
N ASP A 171 26.94 3.39 -40.97
CA ASP A 171 27.30 4.82 -40.93
C ASP A 171 26.09 5.77 -40.90
N ARG A 172 24.86 5.22 -40.91
CA ARG A 172 23.64 6.00 -41.16
C ARG A 172 22.51 5.76 -40.17
N MET A 173 22.66 4.82 -39.24
CA MET A 173 21.61 4.49 -38.29
C MET A 173 22.19 4.43 -36.89
N ARG A 174 21.49 5.02 -35.93
CA ARG A 174 21.73 4.86 -34.50
C ARG A 174 20.54 4.11 -33.93
N ALA A 175 20.81 3.10 -33.11
CA ALA A 175 19.78 2.37 -32.40
C ALA A 175 20.11 2.31 -30.91
N THR A 176 19.07 2.37 -30.10
CA THR A 176 19.14 2.08 -28.67
C THR A 176 18.06 1.07 -28.31
N LEU A 177 18.36 0.24 -27.31
CA LEU A 177 17.41 -0.69 -26.71
C LEU A 177 17.78 -0.81 -25.25
N ASP A 178 16.81 -0.60 -24.37
CA ASP A 178 16.92 -0.84 -22.94
C ASP A 178 15.79 -1.77 -22.53
N ILE A 179 16.13 -2.88 -21.89
CA ILE A 179 15.19 -3.84 -21.31
C ILE A 179 15.40 -3.80 -19.81
N TYR A 180 14.32 -3.65 -19.06
CA TYR A 180 14.38 -3.54 -17.60
C TYR A 180 13.41 -4.51 -16.93
N HIS A 181 13.80 -4.95 -15.75
CA HIS A 181 12.99 -5.74 -14.83
C HIS A 181 13.16 -5.18 -13.42
N SER A 182 12.05 -4.83 -12.78
CA SER A 182 12.00 -4.21 -11.47
C SER A 182 11.15 -5.04 -10.52
N GLU A 183 11.70 -5.39 -9.37
CA GLU A 183 10.99 -6.02 -8.27
C GLU A 183 10.75 -4.97 -7.18
N TYR A 184 9.48 -4.61 -6.99
CA TYR A 184 9.02 -3.73 -5.93
C TYR A 184 8.64 -4.60 -4.74
N ASN A 185 9.16 -4.30 -3.58
CA ASN A 185 8.74 -4.86 -2.31
C ASN A 185 8.13 -3.73 -1.48
N ASP A 186 7.09 -4.06 -0.72
CA ASP A 186 6.42 -3.10 0.16
C ASP A 186 5.83 -1.92 -0.63
N PHE A 187 5.27 -2.17 -1.82
CA PHE A 187 4.67 -1.13 -2.67
C PHE A 187 3.53 -0.43 -1.93
N VAL A 188 3.55 0.90 -1.80
CA VAL A 188 2.55 1.66 -1.06
C VAL A 188 1.29 1.79 -1.92
N SER A 189 0.17 1.32 -1.40
CA SER A 189 -1.14 1.45 -2.01
C SER A 189 -1.57 2.91 -2.11
N ASP A 190 -2.47 3.22 -3.05
CA ASP A 190 -3.40 4.34 -2.86
C ASP A 190 -4.26 4.14 -1.60
N LEU A 191 -5.05 5.14 -1.22
CA LEU A 191 -5.99 5.02 -0.09
C LEU A 191 -6.88 3.77 -0.22
N THR A 192 -6.73 2.86 0.73
CA THR A 192 -7.42 1.57 0.82
C THR A 192 -8.43 1.64 1.96
N TRP A 193 -9.65 1.15 1.73
CA TRP A 193 -10.65 1.01 2.77
C TRP A 193 -10.28 -0.14 3.71
N ILE A 194 -10.12 0.16 5.00
CA ILE A 194 -9.69 -0.81 6.01
C ILE A 194 -10.77 -1.10 7.06
N THR A 195 -12.02 -0.66 6.81
CA THR A 195 -13.15 -0.84 7.72
C THR A 195 -14.32 -1.61 7.08
N PRO A 196 -14.17 -2.93 6.82
CA PRO A 196 -15.17 -3.74 6.12
C PRO A 196 -16.59 -3.59 6.68
N VAL A 197 -17.57 -3.71 5.78
CA VAL A 197 -18.97 -3.85 6.14
C VAL A 197 -19.27 -5.32 6.39
N VAL A 198 -20.01 -5.61 7.44
CA VAL A 198 -20.51 -6.96 7.75
C VAL A 198 -21.90 -7.10 7.15
N LEU A 199 -22.06 -8.07 6.24
CA LEU A 199 -23.32 -8.34 5.55
C LEU A 199 -23.89 -9.70 5.99
N ASP A 200 -25.15 -9.76 6.37
CA ASP A 200 -25.86 -11.03 6.44
C ASP A 200 -26.22 -11.49 5.03
N THR A 201 -25.87 -12.72 4.69
CA THR A 201 -26.15 -13.34 3.39
C THR A 201 -27.03 -14.58 3.49
N SER A 202 -27.67 -14.79 4.65
CA SER A 202 -28.60 -15.90 4.89
C SER A 202 -29.69 -16.03 3.81
N ASP A 203 -30.23 -14.91 3.33
CA ASP A 203 -31.26 -14.84 2.26
C ASP A 203 -30.68 -14.65 0.84
N GLY A 204 -29.39 -14.90 0.68
CA GLY A 204 -28.63 -14.70 -0.56
C GLY A 204 -28.07 -13.28 -0.70
N LEU A 205 -27.02 -13.14 -1.52
CA LEU A 205 -26.25 -11.89 -1.63
C LEU A 205 -27.08 -10.70 -2.14
N ASP A 206 -28.00 -10.95 -3.08
CA ASP A 206 -28.88 -9.92 -3.65
C ASP A 206 -29.87 -9.33 -2.64
N ASN A 207 -30.16 -10.06 -1.55
CA ASN A 207 -31.01 -9.63 -0.44
C ASN A 207 -30.20 -9.38 0.84
N SER A 208 -28.90 -9.16 0.71
CA SER A 208 -28.03 -8.96 1.87
C SER A 208 -28.43 -7.73 2.69
N THR A 209 -28.24 -7.82 4.01
CA THR A 209 -28.49 -6.71 4.93
C THR A 209 -27.22 -6.35 5.68
N ILE A 210 -27.02 -5.07 5.96
CA ILE A 210 -25.86 -4.60 6.73
C ILE A 210 -26.11 -4.92 8.21
N LEU A 211 -25.26 -5.76 8.79
CA LEU A 211 -25.26 -6.06 10.22
C LEU A 211 -24.42 -5.06 11.01
N GLY A 212 -23.34 -4.55 10.40
CA GLY A 212 -22.35 -3.78 11.12
C GLY A 212 -21.13 -3.45 10.28
N PHE A 213 -20.05 -3.07 10.96
CA PHE A 213 -18.75 -2.84 10.36
C PHE A 213 -17.63 -3.28 11.30
N ILE A 214 -16.46 -3.51 10.71
CA ILE A 214 -15.21 -3.75 11.43
C ILE A 214 -14.47 -2.41 11.51
N ALA A 215 -14.21 -1.92 12.72
CA ALA A 215 -13.51 -0.66 12.93
C ALA A 215 -12.14 -0.87 13.56
N THR A 216 -11.27 0.13 13.42
CA THR A 216 -9.93 0.10 14.00
C THR A 216 -9.96 0.61 15.44
N SER A 217 -9.26 -0.07 16.34
CA SER A 217 -9.28 0.24 17.78
C SER A 217 -8.71 1.61 18.17
N GLU A 218 -7.97 2.24 17.26
CA GLU A 218 -7.43 3.59 17.48
C GLU A 218 -8.50 4.69 17.33
N HIS A 219 -9.65 4.37 16.74
CA HIS A 219 -10.65 5.34 16.28
C HIS A 219 -12.09 4.78 16.36
N ASP A 220 -12.39 4.04 17.42
CA ASP A 220 -13.68 3.38 17.61
C ASP A 220 -14.43 3.83 18.88
N GLY A 221 -13.85 4.75 19.67
CA GLY A 221 -14.41 5.25 20.92
C GLY A 221 -14.62 4.17 21.99
N PHE A 222 -14.09 2.96 21.81
CA PHE A 222 -14.30 1.85 22.73
C PHE A 222 -13.58 2.08 24.05
N LYS A 223 -14.32 1.86 25.15
CA LYS A 223 -13.80 1.91 26.52
C LYS A 223 -14.23 0.64 27.24
N ASP A 224 -13.24 -0.17 27.57
CA ASP A 224 -13.40 -1.37 28.38
C ASP A 224 -13.98 -1.03 29.76
N GLY A 225 -14.99 -1.81 30.18
CA GLY A 225 -15.64 -1.65 31.48
C GLY A 225 -14.77 -2.00 32.69
N GLY A 226 -13.58 -2.57 32.45
CA GLY A 226 -12.60 -2.95 33.45
C GLY A 226 -12.47 -4.46 33.66
N ASP A 227 -13.11 -5.27 32.80
CA ASP A 227 -13.00 -6.73 32.80
C ASP A 227 -12.07 -7.30 31.72
N GLU A 228 -11.55 -6.45 30.81
CA GLU A 228 -10.74 -6.84 29.65
C GLU A 228 -11.48 -7.81 28.71
N ILE A 229 -12.81 -7.76 28.67
CA ILE A 229 -13.65 -8.63 27.83
C ILE A 229 -14.45 -7.79 26.83
N PRO A 230 -13.93 -7.60 25.59
CA PRO A 230 -14.65 -6.82 24.59
C PRO A 230 -16.04 -7.38 24.27
N GLY A 231 -17.05 -6.51 24.30
CA GLY A 231 -18.47 -6.83 24.11
C GLY A 231 -19.21 -7.15 25.40
N SER A 232 -18.60 -6.96 26.57
CA SER A 232 -19.24 -7.12 27.87
C SER A 232 -20.31 -6.04 28.10
N SER A 233 -21.16 -6.24 29.12
CA SER A 233 -22.28 -5.33 29.39
C SER A 233 -21.88 -3.99 30.01
N ASP A 234 -20.67 -3.91 30.54
CA ASP A 234 -20.05 -2.75 31.19
C ASP A 234 -19.20 -1.91 30.23
N ASP A 235 -18.94 -2.42 29.03
CA ASP A 235 -18.29 -1.68 27.95
C ASP A 235 -19.10 -0.47 27.48
N ILE A 236 -18.39 0.59 27.11
CA ILE A 236 -18.98 1.85 26.66
C ILE A 236 -18.36 2.25 25.33
N ILE A 237 -19.19 2.70 24.40
CA ILE A 237 -18.75 3.43 23.20
C ILE A 237 -18.92 4.93 23.47
N ASP A 238 -17.80 5.65 23.48
CA ASP A 238 -17.79 7.09 23.67
C ASP A 238 -18.34 7.81 22.43
N ASN A 239 -19.48 8.47 22.57
CA ASN A 239 -20.08 9.23 21.46
C ASN A 239 -19.32 10.51 21.11
N ASP A 240 -18.48 11.02 22.02
CA ASP A 240 -17.60 12.17 21.72
C ASP A 240 -16.38 11.76 20.87
N ASP A 241 -16.09 10.46 20.79
CA ASP A 241 -15.08 9.83 19.92
C ASP A 241 -15.74 8.76 19.03
N PRO A 242 -16.54 9.17 18.04
CA PRO A 242 -17.37 8.25 17.28
C PRO A 242 -16.53 7.29 16.45
N VAL A 243 -17.06 6.09 16.22
CA VAL A 243 -16.42 5.12 15.33
C VAL A 243 -16.20 5.71 13.94
N GLU A 244 -14.96 5.63 13.47
CA GLU A 244 -14.57 6.16 12.17
C GLU A 244 -14.44 5.06 11.11
N LEU A 245 -14.94 5.35 9.91
CA LEU A 245 -14.73 4.51 8.74
C LEU A 245 -13.49 4.99 7.97
N ILE A 246 -12.44 4.18 7.97
CA ILE A 246 -11.09 4.64 7.59
C ILE A 246 -10.66 4.18 6.20
N PHE A 247 -10.06 5.14 5.49
CA PHE A 247 -9.12 4.93 4.39
C PHE A 247 -7.69 5.17 4.84
N THR A 248 -6.77 4.31 4.42
CA THR A 248 -5.35 4.54 4.65
C THR A 248 -4.45 3.93 3.58
N ASN A 249 -3.19 4.37 3.55
CA ASN A 249 -2.17 3.76 2.71
C ASN A 249 -1.58 2.54 3.44
N ILE A 250 -1.40 1.43 2.70
CA ILE A 250 -0.81 0.20 3.20
C ILE A 250 0.31 -0.25 2.26
N ASN A 251 1.29 -0.99 2.75
CA ASN A 251 2.26 -1.65 1.87
C ASN A 251 1.67 -2.95 1.35
N TYR A 252 1.51 -3.06 0.03
CA TYR A 252 1.34 -4.30 -0.68
C TYR A 252 2.65 -5.08 -0.75
N GLY A 253 2.55 -6.38 -0.99
CA GLY A 253 3.69 -7.28 -1.04
C GLY A 253 4.61 -7.04 -2.24
N GLU A 254 4.89 -8.10 -2.99
CA GLU A 254 5.85 -8.05 -4.09
C GLU A 254 5.16 -7.78 -5.44
N VAL A 255 5.62 -6.76 -6.16
CA VAL A 255 5.16 -6.43 -7.51
C VAL A 255 6.32 -6.50 -8.49
N LYS A 256 6.20 -7.31 -9.54
CA LYS A 256 7.23 -7.46 -10.56
C LYS A 256 6.84 -6.76 -11.86
N ILE A 257 7.63 -5.80 -12.27
CA ILE A 257 7.45 -5.03 -13.51
C ILE A 257 8.57 -5.38 -14.49
N TRP A 258 8.24 -5.45 -15.78
CA TRP A 258 9.25 -5.45 -16.83
C TRP A 258 8.80 -4.62 -18.01
N GLY A 259 9.75 -4.13 -18.78
CA GLY A 259 9.46 -3.36 -19.98
C GLY A 259 10.68 -3.20 -20.87
N CYS A 260 10.46 -2.54 -22.01
CA CYS A 260 11.54 -2.16 -22.90
C CYS A 260 11.29 -0.83 -23.57
N ASP A 261 12.38 -0.09 -23.79
CA ASP A 261 12.42 1.16 -24.53
C ASP A 261 13.42 1.02 -25.67
N ALA A 262 13.02 1.42 -26.88
CA ALA A 262 13.86 1.36 -28.06
C ALA A 262 13.75 2.65 -28.86
N SER A 263 14.87 3.08 -29.43
CA SER A 263 14.89 4.19 -30.38
C SER A 263 15.71 3.84 -31.61
N ILE A 264 15.27 4.32 -32.77
CA ILE A 264 15.99 4.21 -34.04
C ILE A 264 15.99 5.57 -34.70
N TYR A 265 17.18 6.10 -34.95
CA TYR A 265 17.38 7.29 -35.75
C TYR A 265 18.17 6.91 -37.01
N ALA A 266 17.64 7.18 -38.20
CA ALA A 266 18.25 6.77 -39.46
C ALA A 266 18.23 7.86 -40.54
N PHE A 267 19.35 8.03 -41.24
CA PHE A 267 19.43 8.77 -42.49
C PHE A 267 19.06 7.85 -43.66
N LEU A 268 17.81 7.92 -44.12
CA LEU A 268 17.33 7.16 -45.28
C LEU A 268 17.96 7.70 -46.58
N SER A 269 18.14 9.02 -46.68
CA SER A 269 18.86 9.70 -47.76
C SER A 269 19.45 11.03 -47.28
N LYS A 270 20.08 11.81 -48.18
CA LYS A 270 20.54 13.18 -47.85
C LYS A 270 19.39 14.15 -47.52
N LEU A 271 18.16 13.79 -47.87
CA LEU A 271 16.96 14.63 -47.72
C LEU A 271 15.94 14.05 -46.73
N TRP A 272 16.10 12.78 -46.34
CA TRP A 272 15.11 12.07 -45.53
C TRP A 272 15.77 11.43 -44.32
N THR A 273 15.27 11.78 -43.15
CA THR A 273 15.60 11.16 -41.86
C THR A 273 14.35 10.51 -41.27
N LEU A 274 14.57 9.46 -40.49
CA LEU A 274 13.54 8.73 -39.76
C LEU A 274 13.95 8.68 -38.30
N ASP A 275 13.03 9.04 -37.41
CA ASP A 275 13.16 8.92 -35.95
C ASP A 275 11.96 8.14 -35.43
N LEU A 276 12.22 6.98 -34.84
CA LEU A 276 11.22 6.08 -34.28
C LEU A 276 11.55 5.80 -32.82
N ASN A 277 10.56 5.95 -31.96
CA ASN A 277 10.66 5.64 -30.54
C ASN A 277 9.56 4.64 -30.19
N PHE A 278 9.90 3.65 -29.39
CA PHE A 278 9.02 2.57 -28.96
C PHE A 278 9.21 2.33 -27.46
N SER A 279 8.12 2.17 -26.73
CA SER A 279 8.12 1.82 -25.31
C SER A 279 7.03 0.77 -25.06
N TYR A 280 7.33 -0.21 -24.23
CA TYR A 280 6.42 -1.29 -23.87
C TYR A 280 6.55 -1.66 -22.40
N LEU A 281 5.41 -1.72 -21.72
CA LEU A 281 5.29 -2.21 -20.34
C LEU A 281 4.58 -3.56 -20.33
N GLY A 282 5.25 -4.59 -19.80
CA GLY A 282 4.78 -5.96 -19.86
C GLY A 282 3.87 -6.38 -18.71
N THR A 283 3.97 -5.72 -17.55
CA THR A 283 3.11 -6.01 -16.38
C THR A 283 1.89 -5.09 -16.38
N LYS A 284 0.71 -5.66 -16.12
CA LYS A 284 -0.57 -4.93 -16.12
C LYS A 284 -1.34 -4.99 -14.79
N HIS A 285 -0.98 -5.92 -13.90
CA HIS A 285 -1.67 -6.11 -12.61
C HIS A 285 -0.67 -6.56 -11.53
N PHE A 286 -1.04 -6.38 -10.26
CA PHE A 286 -0.28 -6.81 -9.08
C PHE A 286 -1.18 -7.46 -8.03
N TYR A 287 -0.63 -8.36 -7.20
CA TYR A 287 -1.43 -9.11 -6.22
C TYR A 287 -1.60 -8.32 -4.91
N ASN A 288 -2.84 -8.18 -4.44
CA ASN A 288 -3.20 -7.52 -3.20
C ASN A 288 -3.58 -8.59 -2.14
N PHE A 289 -2.84 -8.62 -1.04
CA PHE A 289 -2.98 -9.67 -0.02
C PHE A 289 -4.26 -9.54 0.82
N LEU A 290 -4.74 -8.32 1.06
CA LEU A 290 -5.98 -8.09 1.81
C LEU A 290 -7.20 -8.60 1.04
N THR A 291 -7.11 -8.59 -0.28
CA THR A 291 -8.24 -8.88 -1.17
C THR A 291 -8.11 -10.22 -1.85
N LYS A 292 -6.90 -10.78 -1.84
CA LYS A 292 -6.54 -12.04 -2.52
C LYS A 292 -6.82 -11.98 -4.02
N ASP A 293 -6.74 -10.78 -4.62
CA ASP A 293 -7.00 -10.52 -6.04
C ASP A 293 -5.93 -9.61 -6.68
N TYR A 294 -5.98 -9.48 -8.00
CA TYR A 294 -5.07 -8.66 -8.80
C TYR A 294 -5.62 -7.27 -9.06
N ASP A 295 -4.98 -6.26 -8.47
CA ASP A 295 -5.25 -4.85 -8.75
C ASP A 295 -4.54 -4.40 -10.04
N PRO A 296 -5.17 -3.60 -10.91
CA PRO A 296 -4.55 -3.12 -12.14
C PRO A 296 -3.48 -2.06 -11.87
N ILE A 297 -2.38 -2.09 -12.63
CA ILE A 297 -1.31 -1.06 -12.58
C ILE A 297 -1.73 0.22 -13.32
N ASN A 298 -2.65 0.11 -14.29
CA ASN A 298 -3.17 1.25 -15.03
C ASN A 298 -4.54 1.66 -14.49
N ALA A 299 -4.86 2.96 -14.59
CA ALA A 299 -6.18 3.50 -14.33
C ALA A 299 -7.28 2.66 -15.02
N PRO A 300 -8.47 2.53 -14.40
CA PRO A 300 -9.49 1.58 -14.84
C PRO A 300 -9.74 1.74 -16.34
N THR A 301 -9.74 0.62 -17.05
CA THR A 301 -10.32 0.60 -18.40
C THR A 301 -11.79 0.92 -18.21
N ILE A 302 -12.20 2.12 -18.64
CA ILE A 302 -13.61 2.49 -18.69
C ILE A 302 -14.29 1.39 -19.51
N LYS A 303 -15.10 0.56 -18.85
CA LYS A 303 -16.00 -0.37 -19.51
C LYS A 303 -17.29 0.34 -19.86
#